data_AF-A0A9P7SE80-F1
#
_entry.id   AF-A0A9P7SE80-F1
#
_cell.length_a   1.000
_cell.length_b   1.000
_cell.length_c   1.000
_cell.angle_alpha   90.00
_cell.angle_beta   90.00
_cell.angle_gamma   90.00
#
_symmetry.space_group_name_H-M   'P 1'
#
loop_
_entity.id
_entity.type
_entity.pdbx_description
1 polymer ?
#
loop_
_entity_poly.entity_id
_entity_poly.type
_entity_poly.pdbx_seq_one_letter_code
_entity_poly.pdbx_strand_id
1 'polypeptide(L)'
;MSNGNLSQNDIARVRELDRKLQAEADLKQRLEALRREVVTIVGNMSKETPEAMQLTAQNPTSNLHEQLNLAFRRVALLKAETGRLERQLRLLSGDGKG
;
A
#
# COMPACT_ATOMS: atom_id res chain seq x y z
N MET A 1 11.62 -17.15 47.52
CA MET A 1 11.46 -15.99 46.62
C MET A 1 12.34 -16.24 45.40
N SER A 2 11.79 -16.75 44.31
CA SER A 2 12.57 -17.01 43.09
C SER A 2 12.49 -15.79 42.19
N ASN A 3 13.49 -14.91 42.32
CA ASN A 3 13.72 -13.83 41.37
C ASN A 3 14.24 -14.40 40.04
N GLY A 4 13.52 -14.09 38.96
CA GLY A 4 14.17 -13.55 37.76
C GLY A 4 14.86 -14.51 36.79
N ASN A 5 14.23 -15.60 36.37
CA ASN A 5 14.61 -16.26 35.11
C ASN A 5 13.38 -16.32 34.19
N LEU A 6 13.25 -15.32 33.32
CA LEU A 6 12.48 -15.49 32.09
C LEU A 6 13.03 -16.73 31.38
N SER A 7 12.18 -17.69 31.05
CA SER A 7 12.61 -18.87 30.31
C SER A 7 13.24 -18.43 28.99
N GLN A 8 14.25 -19.14 28.48
CA GLN A 8 14.78 -18.88 27.13
C GLN A 8 13.66 -18.84 26.07
N ASN A 9 12.56 -19.58 26.32
CA ASN A 9 11.36 -19.55 25.50
C ASN A 9 10.61 -18.20 25.57
N ASP A 10 10.53 -17.58 26.74
CA ASP A 10 9.88 -16.28 26.91
C ASP A 10 10.69 -15.17 26.21
N ILE A 11 12.02 -15.22 26.34
CA ILE A 11 12.93 -14.30 25.67
C ILE A 11 12.83 -14.45 24.14
N ALA A 12 12.78 -15.69 23.64
CA ALA A 12 12.60 -15.95 22.21
C ALA A 12 11.24 -15.43 21.71
N ARG A 13 10.18 -15.60 22.50
CA ARG A 13 8.83 -15.14 22.16
C ARG A 13 8.72 -13.61 22.12
N VAL A 14 9.33 -12.90 23.08
CA VAL A 14 9.37 -11.43 23.08
C VAL A 14 10.09 -10.92 21.84
N ARG A 15 11.27 -11.47 21.51
CA ARG A 15 12.02 -11.08 20.31
C ARG A 15 11.24 -11.31 19.01
N GLU A 16 10.47 -12.40 18.95
CA GLU A 16 9.63 -12.69 17.79
C GLU A 16 8.45 -11.71 17.69
N LEU A 17 7.85 -11.32 18.82
CA LEU A 17 6.82 -10.28 18.85
C LEU A 17 7.38 -8.92 18.42
N ASP A 18 8.57 -8.53 18.89
CA ASP A 18 9.23 -7.28 18.49
C ASP A 18 9.48 -7.23 16.98
N ARG A 19 9.94 -8.33 16.38
CA ARG A 19 10.11 -8.42 14.91
C ARG A 19 8.80 -8.27 14.17
N LYS A 20 7.72 -8.89 14.66
CA LYS A 20 6.39 -8.78 14.04
C LYS A 20 5.86 -7.36 14.13
N LEU A 21 6.01 -6.69 15.29
CA LEU A 21 5.62 -5.30 15.46
C LEU A 21 6.39 -4.36 14.52
N GLN A 22 7.69 -4.58 14.36
CA GLN A 22 8.49 -3.80 13.40
C GLN A 22 8.01 -4.04 11.95
N ALA A 23 7.80 -5.29 11.56
CA ALA A 23 7.28 -5.62 10.24
C ALA A 23 5.89 -5.02 9.99
N GLU A 24 5.03 -4.99 11.03
CA GLU A 24 3.71 -4.37 10.98
C GLU A 24 3.82 -2.85 10.75
N ALA A 25 4.70 -2.17 11.47
CA ALA A 25 4.95 -0.74 11.34
C ALA A 25 5.46 -0.38 9.93
N ASP A 26 6.42 -1.14 9.41
CA ASP A 26 6.98 -0.94 8.07
C ASP A 26 5.91 -1.10 6.98
N LEU A 27 5.02 -2.10 7.12
CA LEU A 27 3.91 -2.31 6.18
C LEU A 27 2.89 -1.16 6.23
N LYS A 28 2.55 -0.66 7.42
CA LYS A 28 1.65 0.50 7.58
C LYS A 28 2.23 1.75 6.91
N GLN A 29 3.53 2.01 7.10
CA GLN A 29 4.19 3.15 6.44
C GLN A 29 4.17 3.03 4.90
N ARG A 30 4.40 1.83 4.36
CA ARG A 30 4.30 1.59 2.91
C ARG A 30 2.88 1.80 2.38
N LEU A 31 1.86 1.34 3.11
CA LEU A 31 0.46 1.56 2.74
C LEU A 31 0.11 3.05 2.73
N GLU A 32 0.56 3.83 3.71
CA GLU A 32 0.38 5.28 3.71
C GLU A 32 1.09 5.98 2.55
N ALA A 33 2.30 5.54 2.19
CA ALA A 33 3.02 6.05 1.03
C ALA A 33 2.25 5.77 -0.28
N LEU A 34 1.78 4.54 -0.49
CA LEU A 34 0.97 4.18 -1.65
C LEU A 34 -0.33 4.97 -1.71
N ARG A 35 -1.01 5.16 -0.56
CA ARG A 35 -2.22 5.97 -0.50
C ARG A 35 -1.97 7.43 -0.92
N ARG A 36 -0.86 8.03 -0.48
CA ARG A 36 -0.46 9.39 -0.91
C ARG A 36 -0.13 9.45 -2.41
N GLU A 37 0.52 8.43 -2.95
CA GLU A 37 0.81 8.35 -4.38
C GLU A 37 -0.48 8.27 -5.20
N VAL A 38 -1.43 7.41 -4.81
CA VAL A 38 -2.75 7.32 -5.48
C VAL A 38 -3.49 8.65 -5.42
N VAL A 39 -3.54 9.30 -4.26
CA VAL A 39 -4.20 10.62 -4.12
C VAL A 39 -3.55 11.67 -5.02
N THR A 40 -2.22 11.66 -5.15
CA THR A 40 -1.49 12.58 -6.03
C THR A 40 -1.82 12.33 -7.50
N ILE A 41 -1.78 11.06 -7.94
CA ILE A 41 -2.10 10.69 -9.32
C ILE A 41 -3.54 11.09 -9.64
N VAL A 42 -4.50 10.74 -8.79
CA VAL A 42 -5.91 11.08 -8.98
C VAL A 42 -6.12 12.59 -8.97
N GLY A 43 -5.47 13.32 -8.05
CA GLY A 43 -5.57 14.78 -7.97
C GLY A 43 -5.01 15.50 -9.19
N ASN A 44 -3.89 15.03 -9.73
CA ASN A 44 -3.31 15.57 -10.97
C ASN A 44 -4.22 15.26 -12.16
N MET A 45 -4.69 14.02 -12.26
CA MET A 45 -5.66 13.64 -13.29
C MET A 45 -6.92 14.51 -13.24
N SER A 46 -7.52 14.73 -12.07
CA SER A 46 -8.74 15.53 -11.92
C SER A 46 -8.58 17.01 -12.32
N LYS A 47 -7.38 17.57 -12.22
CA LYS A 47 -7.09 18.95 -12.65
C LYS A 47 -6.87 19.06 -14.15
N GLU A 48 -6.22 18.06 -14.74
CA GLU A 48 -5.86 18.06 -16.16
C GLU A 48 -6.98 17.47 -17.05
N THR A 49 -7.90 16.68 -16.49
CA THR A 49 -8.90 15.95 -17.29
C THR A 49 -10.01 16.78 -17.92
N PRO A 50 -10.58 17.85 -17.35
CA PRO A 50 -11.74 18.50 -17.98
C PRO A 50 -11.44 19.14 -19.33
N GLU A 51 -10.33 19.89 -19.41
CA GLU A 51 -9.89 20.58 -20.62
C GLU A 51 -9.27 19.61 -21.63
N ALA A 52 -8.62 18.57 -21.11
CA ALA A 52 -7.84 17.66 -21.92
C ALA A 52 -8.64 16.40 -22.37
N MET A 53 -9.75 16.07 -21.68
CA MET A 53 -10.77 15.12 -22.17
C MET A 53 -11.54 15.67 -23.38
N GLN A 54 -11.80 16.99 -23.43
CA GLN A 54 -12.44 17.60 -24.61
C GLN A 54 -11.55 17.52 -25.86
N LEU A 55 -10.23 17.66 -25.69
CA LEU A 55 -9.25 17.55 -26.78
C LEU A 55 -8.95 16.10 -27.20
N THR A 56 -8.93 15.14 -26.26
CA THR A 56 -8.70 13.71 -26.54
C THR A 56 -9.89 13.01 -27.17
N ALA A 57 -11.12 13.39 -26.82
CA ALA A 57 -12.33 12.84 -27.45
C ALA A 57 -12.39 13.10 -28.96
N GLN A 58 -11.67 14.13 -29.44
CA GLN A 58 -11.56 14.47 -30.86
C GLN A 58 -10.35 13.80 -31.53
N ASN A 59 -9.38 13.27 -30.77
CA ASN A 59 -8.19 12.59 -31.27
C ASN A 59 -7.71 11.49 -30.30
N PRO A 60 -8.20 10.24 -30.45
CA PRO A 60 -7.87 9.12 -29.56
C PRO A 60 -6.41 8.63 -29.67
N THR A 61 -5.67 9.06 -30.70
CA THR A 61 -4.22 8.85 -30.87
C THR A 61 -3.36 9.94 -30.25
N SER A 62 -3.95 10.88 -29.50
CA SER A 62 -3.19 11.91 -28.79
C SER A 62 -2.35 11.31 -27.65
N ASN A 63 -1.16 11.88 -27.43
CA ASN A 63 -0.25 11.57 -26.33
C ASN A 63 -0.96 11.52 -24.96
N LEU A 64 -2.02 12.32 -24.80
CA LEU A 64 -2.81 12.34 -23.59
C LEU A 64 -3.68 11.08 -23.37
N HIS A 65 -4.19 10.44 -24.43
CA HIS A 65 -4.89 9.17 -24.29
C HIS A 65 -3.95 8.07 -23.78
N GLU A 66 -2.70 8.07 -24.26
CA GLU A 66 -1.65 7.17 -23.78
C GLU A 66 -1.27 7.47 -22.32
N GLN A 67 -1.12 8.75 -21.95
CA GLN A 67 -0.83 9.17 -20.58
C GLN A 67 -1.95 8.78 -19.61
N LEU A 68 -3.22 8.97 -20.00
CA LEU A 68 -4.37 8.54 -19.20
C LEU A 68 -4.40 7.02 -19.03
N ASN A 69 -4.19 6.25 -20.11
CA ASN A 69 -4.10 4.80 -20.03
C ASN A 69 -2.95 4.32 -19.12
N LEU A 70 -1.78 4.97 -19.19
CA LEU A 70 -0.65 4.67 -18.32
C LEU A 70 -0.97 4.99 -16.86
N ALA A 71 -1.63 6.11 -16.59
CA ALA A 71 -2.07 6.49 -15.25
C ALA A 71 -3.08 5.48 -14.67
N PHE A 72 -4.09 5.06 -15.45
CA PHE A 72 -5.04 4.03 -15.04
C PHE A 72 -4.36 2.69 -14.74
N ARG A 73 -3.40 2.27 -15.57
CA ARG A 73 -2.59 1.07 -15.32
C ARG A 73 -1.79 1.19 -14.03
N ARG A 74 -1.15 2.34 -13.79
CA ARG A 74 -0.39 2.60 -12.55
C ARG A 74 -1.28 2.52 -11.32
N VAL A 75 -2.48 3.12 -11.35
CA VAL A 75 -3.45 3.03 -10.26
C VAL A 75 -3.89 1.58 -10.01
N ALA A 76 -4.10 0.78 -11.07
CA ALA A 76 -4.46 -0.63 -10.93
C ALA A 76 -3.35 -1.45 -10.25
N LEU A 77 -2.07 -1.20 -10.60
CA LEU A 77 -0.92 -1.83 -9.96
C LEU A 77 -0.81 -1.45 -8.47
N LEU A 78 -0.94 -0.16 -8.15
CA LEU A 78 -0.92 0.34 -6.78
C LEU A 78 -2.04 -0.28 -5.93
N LYS A 79 -3.24 -0.46 -6.51
CA LYS A 79 -4.37 -1.14 -5.86
C LYS A 79 -4.06 -2.61 -5.56
N ALA A 80 -3.44 -3.33 -6.51
CA ALA A 80 -3.04 -4.72 -6.31
C ALA A 80 -1.97 -4.86 -5.22
N GLU A 81 -0.99 -3.95 -5.20
CA GLU A 81 0.06 -3.89 -4.18
C GLU A 81 -0.50 -3.57 -2.79
N THR A 82 -1.39 -2.58 -2.70
CA THR A 82 -2.11 -2.24 -1.46
C THR A 82 -2.82 -3.47 -0.91
N GLY A 83 -3.62 -4.17 -1.72
CA GLY A 83 -4.32 -5.38 -1.29
C GLY A 83 -3.38 -6.52 -0.88
N ARG A 84 -2.18 -6.62 -1.49
CA ARG A 84 -1.16 -7.58 -1.06
C ARG A 84 -0.61 -7.23 0.32
N LEU A 85 -0.27 -5.97 0.55
CA LEU A 85 0.27 -5.49 1.83
C LEU A 85 -0.77 -5.61 2.96
N GLU A 86 -2.05 -5.31 2.68
CA GLU A 86 -3.15 -5.51 3.63
C GLU A 86 -3.32 -6.97 4.04
N ARG A 87 -3.18 -7.91 3.09
CA ARG A 87 -3.19 -9.35 3.41
C ARG A 87 -2.00 -9.75 4.27
N GLN A 88 -0.81 -9.25 3.96
CA GLN A 88 0.40 -9.51 4.76
C GLN A 88 0.25 -8.97 6.18
N LEU A 89 -0.31 -7.77 6.32
CA LEU A 89 -0.60 -7.15 7.60
C LEU A 89 -1.56 -8.01 8.44
N ARG A 90 -2.65 -8.49 7.83
CA ARG A 90 -3.63 -9.38 8.49
C ARG A 90 -3.03 -10.71 8.96
N LEU A 91 -2.12 -11.28 8.18
CA LEU A 91 -1.42 -12.50 8.55
C LEU A 91 -0.45 -12.29 9.71
N LEU A 92 0.19 -11.11 9.77
CA LEU A 92 1.08 -10.73 10.86
C LEU A 92 0.34 -10.40 12.16
N SER A 93 -0.82 -9.74 12.09
CA SER A 93 -1.65 -9.39 13.25
C SER A 93 -2.38 -10.60 13.86
N GLY A 94 -2.39 -11.74 13.17
CA GLY A 94 -3.00 -12.98 13.68
C GLY A 94 -4.50 -13.11 13.41
N ASP A 95 -5.12 -12.12 12.76
CA ASP A 95 -6.55 -12.11 12.38
C ASP A 95 -6.88 -13.04 11.21
N GLY A 96 -5.88 -13.74 10.66
CA GLY A 96 -6.00 -14.65 9.51
C GLY A 96 -6.37 -16.10 9.83
N LYS A 97 -6.78 -16.42 11.07
CA LYS A 97 -7.31 -17.75 11.42
C LYS A 97 -8.82 -17.68 11.64
N GLY A 98 -9.56 -17.88 10.55
CA GLY A 98 -10.98 -18.25 10.53
C GLY A 98 -11.15 -19.43 9.61
#